data_AF-A0A1Q6QI28-F1
#
_entry.id   AF-A0A1Q6QI28-F1
#
_cell.length_a   1.000
_cell.length_b   1.000
_cell.length_c   1.000
_cell.angle_alpha   90.00
_cell.angle_beta   90.00
_cell.angle_gamma   90.00
#
_symmetry.space_group_name_H-M   'P 1'
#
loop_
_entity.id
_entity.type
_entity.pdbx_description
1 polymer ?
#
loop_
_entity_poly.entity_id
_entity_poly.type
_entity_poly.pdbx_seq_one_letter_code
_entity_poly.pdbx_strand_id
1 'polypeptide(L)'
;MNRQKIKQGDFGYISHKKKTEILKTIVFFAIPLSLYIAGYATTKSRLNVLTIVAILGMLPASKQLVSMIMYLKAHGISEADHEAIKEAVVPLCNSYDNIFTTYEKTYEVPSVVIRNGNVCGYVAKPYKDLKKLEDHITECAKKEGYQINAKIFDKLESYQNRLSTIKELEDATPEKDLAVREIIHEITL
;
A
#
# COMPACT_ATOMS: atom_id res chain seq x y z
N MET A 1 22.98 12.50 12.02
CA MET A 1 21.52 12.27 12.18
C MET A 1 21.12 11.06 11.34
N ASN A 2 20.94 9.89 11.95
CA ASN A 2 20.36 8.73 11.27
C ASN A 2 18.91 9.07 10.91
N ARG A 3 18.65 9.37 9.62
CA ARG A 3 17.27 9.39 9.12
C ARG A 3 16.76 7.95 9.24
N GLN A 4 15.96 7.65 10.26
CA GLN A 4 15.20 6.39 10.27
C GLN A 4 14.44 6.31 8.95
N LYS A 5 14.72 5.27 8.16
CA LYS A 5 14.00 5.03 6.92
C LYS A 5 12.60 4.60 7.31
N ILE A 6 11.61 5.45 7.05
CA ILE A 6 10.19 5.11 7.20
C ILE A 6 9.90 3.93 6.27
N LYS A 7 9.44 2.82 6.83
CA LYS A 7 9.14 1.57 6.12
C LYS A 7 7.65 1.45 5.88
N GLN A 8 7.28 0.52 5.00
CA GLN A 8 5.88 0.17 4.78
C GLN A 8 5.27 -0.35 6.07
N GLY A 9 4.09 0.15 6.42
CA GLY A 9 3.44 -0.13 7.69
C GLY A 9 3.77 0.86 8.82
N ASP A 10 4.67 1.83 8.61
CA ASP A 10 4.92 2.88 9.60
C ASP A 10 3.94 4.04 9.45
N PHE A 11 3.62 4.70 10.56
CA PHE A 11 2.86 5.96 10.56
C PHE A 11 3.57 7.04 9.72
N GLY A 12 2.85 7.65 8.80
CA GLY A 12 3.39 8.69 7.90
C GLY A 12 4.10 8.15 6.66
N TYR A 13 4.05 6.83 6.41
CA TYR A 13 4.60 6.18 5.22
C TYR A 13 4.08 6.80 3.92
N ILE A 14 2.76 7.02 3.80
CA ILE A 14 2.17 7.61 2.58
C ILE A 14 2.72 9.01 2.32
N SER A 15 2.80 9.83 3.37
CA SER A 15 3.32 11.21 3.30
C SER A 15 4.78 11.26 2.87
N HIS A 16 5.60 10.31 3.34
CA HIS A 16 6.99 10.19 2.89
C HIS A 16 7.07 9.73 1.42
N LYS A 17 6.27 8.72 1.06
CA LYS A 17 6.25 8.14 -0.29
C LYS A 17 5.83 9.12 -1.37
N LYS A 18 4.89 10.04 -1.10
CA LYS A 18 4.48 11.09 -2.05
C LYS A 18 5.68 11.79 -2.71
N LYS A 19 6.64 12.24 -1.90
CA LYS A 19 7.83 12.95 -2.40
C LYS A 19 8.74 12.04 -3.23
N THR A 20 8.94 10.81 -2.78
CA THR A 20 9.77 9.82 -3.46
C THR A 20 9.16 9.39 -4.80
N GLU A 21 7.85 9.16 -4.84
CA GLU A 21 7.15 8.72 -6.06
C GLU A 21 7.06 9.83 -7.11
N ILE A 22 6.94 11.10 -6.71
CA ILE A 22 7.09 12.24 -7.63
C ILE A 22 8.48 12.22 -8.28
N LEU A 23 9.53 12.15 -7.47
CA LEU A 23 10.91 12.18 -7.98
C LEU A 23 11.19 10.99 -8.90
N LYS A 24 10.76 9.78 -8.51
CA LYS A 24 10.86 8.59 -9.36
C LYS A 24 10.15 8.80 -10.68
N THR A 25 8.91 9.28 -10.67
CA THR A 25 8.15 9.51 -11.91
C THR A 25 8.89 10.44 -12.85
N ILE A 26 9.45 11.56 -12.35
CA ILE A 26 10.24 12.48 -13.17
C ILE A 26 11.42 11.75 -13.82
N VAL A 27 12.18 10.96 -13.06
CA VAL A 27 13.32 10.18 -13.58
C VAL A 27 12.89 9.15 -14.62
N PHE A 28 11.80 8.42 -14.36
CA PHE A 28 11.26 7.41 -15.27
C PHE A 28 10.81 8.00 -16.60
N PHE A 29 10.31 9.25 -16.64
CA PHE A 29 9.98 9.94 -17.89
C PHE A 29 11.19 10.61 -18.55
N ALA A 30 12.16 11.09 -17.77
CA ALA A 30 13.35 11.76 -18.30
C ALA A 30 14.19 10.83 -19.19
N ILE A 31 14.32 9.56 -18.81
CA ILE A 31 15.10 8.55 -19.56
C ILE A 31 14.55 8.34 -20.99
N PRO A 32 13.30 7.86 -21.19
CA PRO A 32 12.77 7.65 -22.54
C PRO A 32 12.67 8.94 -23.34
N LEU A 33 12.38 10.08 -22.69
CA LEU A 33 12.33 11.38 -23.38
C LEU A 33 13.71 11.78 -23.90
N SER A 34 14.78 11.58 -23.12
CA SER A 34 16.15 11.85 -23.56
C SER A 34 16.56 10.97 -24.75
N LEU A 35 16.19 9.68 -24.74
CA LEU A 35 16.44 8.77 -25.85
C LEU A 35 15.69 9.18 -27.12
N TYR A 36 14.44 9.61 -26.98
CA TYR A 36 13.65 10.12 -28.10
C TYR A 36 14.29 11.37 -28.73
N ILE A 37 14.70 12.33 -27.90
CA ILE A 37 15.37 13.57 -28.36
C ILE A 37 16.68 13.23 -29.07
N ALA A 38 17.51 12.36 -28.49
CA ALA A 38 18.79 11.95 -29.08
C ALA A 38 18.59 11.19 -30.41
N GLY A 39 17.61 10.28 -30.47
CA GLY A 39 17.24 9.59 -31.71
C GLY A 39 16.81 10.55 -32.80
N TYR A 40 15.91 11.47 -32.48
CA TYR A 40 15.44 12.45 -33.46
C TYR A 40 16.55 13.39 -33.93
N ALA A 41 17.40 13.88 -33.04
CA ALA A 41 18.49 14.79 -33.38
C ALA A 41 19.55 14.14 -34.29
N THR A 42 19.85 12.85 -34.07
CA THR A 42 20.88 12.12 -34.83
C THR A 42 20.38 11.64 -36.18
N THR A 43 19.19 11.04 -36.24
CA THR A 43 18.69 10.41 -37.48
C THR A 43 17.78 11.32 -38.30
N LYS A 44 17.32 12.45 -37.73
CA LYS A 44 16.30 13.35 -38.31
C LYS A 44 15.01 12.64 -38.77
N SER A 45 14.80 11.44 -38.25
CA SER A 45 13.68 10.56 -38.57
C SER A 45 13.17 9.95 -37.27
N ARG A 46 11.85 9.74 -37.20
CA ARG A 46 11.19 9.10 -36.04
C ARG A 46 11.21 7.57 -36.12
N LEU A 47 11.65 7.01 -37.26
CA LEU A 47 11.72 5.56 -37.50
C LEU A 47 13.13 5.06 -37.21
N ASN A 48 13.55 5.12 -35.95
CA ASN A 48 14.86 4.64 -35.52
C ASN A 48 14.72 3.78 -34.25
N VAL A 49 15.77 2.99 -33.95
CA VAL A 49 15.79 2.07 -32.81
C VAL A 49 15.67 2.81 -31.48
N LEU A 50 16.23 4.02 -31.34
CA LEU A 50 16.13 4.81 -30.11
C LEU A 50 14.70 5.25 -29.82
N THR A 51 13.92 5.58 -30.84
CA THR A 51 12.48 5.88 -30.71
C THR A 51 11.68 4.64 -30.28
N ILE A 52 12.03 3.44 -30.79
CA ILE A 52 11.40 2.19 -30.33
C ILE A 52 11.71 1.95 -28.85
N VAL A 53 12.98 2.08 -28.43
CA VAL A 53 13.38 1.92 -27.03
C VAL A 53 12.70 2.97 -26.14
N ALA A 54 12.57 4.21 -26.61
CA ALA A 54 11.84 5.26 -25.89
C ALA A 54 10.37 4.88 -25.66
N ILE A 55 9.67 4.39 -26.69
CA ILE A 55 8.27 3.93 -26.58
C ILE A 55 8.16 2.80 -25.56
N LEU A 56 9.06 1.82 -25.59
CA LEU A 56 9.09 0.73 -24.60
C LEU A 56 9.34 1.25 -23.19
N GLY A 57 10.22 2.25 -23.03
CA GLY A 57 10.49 2.91 -21.76
C GLY A 57 9.31 3.71 -21.20
N MET A 58 8.37 4.14 -22.05
CA MET A 58 7.15 4.81 -21.59
C MET A 58 6.18 3.87 -20.87
N LEU A 59 6.27 2.54 -21.06
CA LEU A 59 5.43 1.57 -20.36
C LEU A 59 5.68 1.55 -18.84
N PRO A 60 6.92 1.32 -18.34
CA PRO A 60 7.19 1.42 -16.91
C PRO A 60 7.00 2.84 -16.38
N ALA A 61 7.27 3.88 -17.17
CA ALA A 61 7.02 5.26 -16.76
C ALA A 61 5.53 5.54 -16.51
N SER A 62 4.65 5.04 -17.38
CA SER A 62 3.20 5.17 -17.22
C SER A 62 2.70 4.44 -15.97
N LYS A 63 3.22 3.23 -15.69
CA LYS A 63 2.92 2.51 -14.43
C LYS A 63 3.35 3.33 -13.21
N GLN A 64 4.54 3.92 -13.26
CA GLN A 64 5.09 4.74 -12.19
C GLN A 64 4.26 6.02 -11.95
N LEU A 65 3.74 6.64 -13.01
CA LEU A 65 2.83 7.80 -12.91
C LEU A 65 1.52 7.44 -12.21
N VAL A 66 0.92 6.28 -12.54
CA VAL A 66 -0.30 5.82 -11.86
C VAL A 66 -0.02 5.64 -10.37
N SER A 67 1.07 4.97 -10.00
CA SER A 67 1.47 4.83 -8.58
C SER A 67 1.60 6.20 -7.89
N MET A 68 2.27 7.17 -8.51
CA MET A 68 2.37 8.53 -7.99
C MET A 68 0.99 9.16 -7.75
N ILE A 69 0.08 9.07 -8.73
CA ILE A 69 -1.28 9.62 -8.61
C ILE A 69 -2.04 8.96 -7.43
N MET A 70 -1.90 7.64 -7.27
CA MET A 70 -2.51 6.91 -6.17
C MET A 70 -2.01 7.40 -4.80
N TYR A 71 -0.69 7.54 -4.63
CA TYR A 71 -0.09 8.06 -3.41
C TYR A 71 -0.49 9.53 -3.15
N LEU A 72 -0.59 10.36 -4.18
CA LEU A 72 -1.01 11.76 -4.02
C LEU A 72 -2.45 11.90 -3.54
N LYS A 73 -3.35 11.02 -4.01
CA LYS A 73 -4.75 10.98 -3.59
C LYS A 73 -4.93 10.38 -2.20
N ALA A 74 -4.00 9.53 -1.75
CA ALA A 74 -4.07 8.88 -0.46
C ALA A 74 -3.82 9.86 0.69
N HIS A 75 -4.60 9.73 1.75
CA HIS A 75 -4.50 10.61 2.93
C HIS A 75 -3.69 9.96 4.06
N GLY A 76 -3.71 8.62 4.13
CA GLY A 76 -3.11 7.89 5.25
C GLY A 76 -3.96 8.02 6.52
N ILE A 77 -3.39 7.59 7.65
CA ILE A 77 -4.03 7.69 8.96
C ILE A 77 -3.93 9.12 9.49
N SER A 78 -5.06 9.63 10.02
CA SER A 78 -5.07 10.93 10.69
C SER A 78 -4.32 10.85 12.02
N GLU A 79 -3.74 11.95 12.49
CA GLU A 79 -3.09 12.00 13.81
C GLU A 79 -4.07 11.66 14.92
N ALA A 80 -5.32 12.12 14.82
CA ALA A 80 -6.37 11.82 15.80
C ALA A 80 -6.71 10.33 15.86
N ASP A 81 -6.91 9.68 14.71
CA ASP A 81 -7.23 8.24 14.67
C ASP A 81 -6.03 7.42 15.14
N HIS A 82 -4.81 7.79 14.74
CA HIS A 82 -3.58 7.13 15.19
C HIS A 82 -3.44 7.20 16.71
N GLU A 83 -3.62 8.39 17.29
CA GLU A 83 -3.54 8.60 18.74
C GLU A 83 -4.63 7.81 19.49
N ALA A 84 -5.82 7.71 18.92
CA ALA A 84 -6.94 6.97 19.51
C ALA A 84 -6.75 5.45 19.51
N ILE A 85 -5.96 4.89 18.59
CA ILE A 85 -5.78 3.43 18.48
C ILE A 85 -4.41 2.95 18.94
N LYS A 86 -3.37 3.80 18.97
CA LYS A 86 -1.96 3.38 19.20
C LYS A 86 -1.76 2.41 20.36
N GLU A 87 -2.46 2.63 21.48
CA GLU A 87 -2.33 1.79 22.68
C GLU A 87 -3.06 0.45 22.55
N ALA A 88 -4.14 0.41 21.77
CA ALA A 88 -4.84 -0.82 21.43
C ALA A 88 -4.06 -1.65 20.39
N VAL A 89 -3.38 -0.97 19.45
CA VAL A 89 -2.59 -1.63 18.40
C VAL A 89 -1.29 -2.21 18.95
N VAL A 90 -0.70 -1.63 20.00
CA VAL A 90 0.48 -2.18 20.68
C VAL A 90 -0.01 -3.17 21.78
N PRO A 91 0.47 -4.42 21.82
CA PRO A 91 1.66 -5.01 21.18
C PRO A 91 1.35 -5.89 19.95
N LEU A 92 0.21 -5.69 19.28
CA LEU A 92 -0.22 -6.54 18.16
C LEU A 92 0.62 -6.28 16.90
N CYS A 93 0.71 -7.29 16.04
CA CYS A 93 1.33 -7.15 14.73
C CYS A 93 0.47 -6.17 13.90
N ASN A 94 1.04 -5.05 13.48
CA ASN A 94 0.29 -3.99 12.82
C ASN A 94 0.99 -3.42 11.59
N SER A 95 0.19 -2.72 10.79
CA SER A 95 0.62 -1.99 9.60
C SER A 95 -0.25 -0.74 9.43
N TYR A 96 0.36 0.43 9.41
CA TYR A 96 -0.28 1.70 9.10
C TYR A 96 -0.16 2.08 7.62
N ASP A 97 -0.98 3.04 7.20
CA ASP A 97 -0.84 3.71 5.90
C ASP A 97 -0.89 2.76 4.69
N ASN A 98 -1.82 1.79 4.72
CA ASN A 98 -1.97 0.81 3.66
C ASN A 98 -2.91 1.32 2.56
N ILE A 99 -2.55 1.05 1.31
CA ILE A 99 -3.40 1.28 0.14
C ILE A 99 -3.56 -0.03 -0.61
N PHE A 100 -4.74 -0.64 -0.52
CA PHE A 100 -5.06 -1.89 -1.19
C PHE A 100 -5.66 -1.63 -2.57
N THR A 101 -5.16 -2.31 -3.59
CA THR A 101 -5.67 -2.21 -4.96
C THR A 101 -6.31 -3.52 -5.38
N THR A 102 -7.64 -3.53 -5.48
CA THR A 102 -8.36 -4.60 -6.18
C THR A 102 -8.41 -4.31 -7.68
N TYR A 103 -8.89 -5.27 -8.47
CA TYR A 103 -9.09 -5.07 -9.91
C TYR A 103 -10.02 -3.90 -10.24
N GLU A 104 -11.02 -3.65 -9.39
CA GLU A 104 -12.03 -2.63 -9.64
C GLU A 104 -11.71 -1.29 -8.98
N LYS A 105 -11.12 -1.30 -7.77
CA LYS A 105 -11.04 -0.13 -6.91
C LYS A 105 -9.83 -0.15 -5.99
N THR A 106 -9.54 1.02 -5.44
CA THR A 106 -8.50 1.20 -4.43
C THR A 106 -9.11 1.63 -3.12
N TYR A 107 -8.65 1.02 -2.04
CA TYR A 107 -9.09 1.26 -0.67
C TYR A 107 -7.92 1.76 0.16
N GLU A 108 -8.12 2.88 0.84
CA GLU A 108 -7.20 3.36 1.86
C GLU A 108 -7.62 2.74 3.18
N VAL A 109 -6.72 1.95 3.77
CA VAL A 109 -6.94 1.23 5.03
C VAL A 109 -5.86 1.70 6.01
N PRO A 110 -6.12 2.80 6.74
CA PRO A 110 -5.07 3.48 7.49
C PRO A 110 -4.46 2.67 8.63
N SER A 111 -5.17 1.66 9.14
CA SER A 111 -4.67 0.74 10.15
C SER A 111 -5.10 -0.69 9.84
N VAL A 112 -4.15 -1.62 9.91
CA VAL A 112 -4.38 -3.06 9.83
C VAL A 112 -3.68 -3.73 10.99
N VAL A 113 -4.37 -4.65 11.66
CA VAL A 113 -3.85 -5.46 12.75
C VAL A 113 -4.04 -6.93 12.43
N ILE A 114 -3.03 -7.72 12.76
CA ILE A 114 -2.96 -9.14 12.46
C ILE A 114 -2.72 -9.89 13.77
N ARG A 115 -3.55 -10.89 14.02
CA ARG A 115 -3.41 -11.76 15.19
C ARG A 115 -4.03 -13.13 14.95
N ASN A 116 -3.22 -14.17 15.00
CA ASN A 116 -3.64 -15.57 14.88
C ASN A 116 -4.63 -15.79 13.71
N GLY A 117 -4.23 -15.36 12.51
CA GLY A 117 -5.05 -15.46 11.30
C GLY A 117 -6.23 -14.49 11.20
N ASN A 118 -6.49 -13.65 12.21
CA ASN A 118 -7.46 -12.56 12.11
C ASN A 118 -6.77 -11.31 11.57
N VAL A 119 -7.30 -10.74 10.49
CA VAL A 119 -6.85 -9.48 9.91
C VAL A 119 -7.94 -8.44 10.10
N CYS A 120 -7.72 -7.49 11.00
CA CYS A 120 -8.67 -6.43 11.31
C CYS A 120 -8.17 -5.11 10.71
N GLY A 121 -8.90 -4.57 9.73
CA GLY A 121 -8.59 -3.28 9.11
C GLY A 121 -9.58 -2.19 9.49
N TYR A 122 -9.11 -0.96 9.55
CA TYR A 122 -9.94 0.23 9.70
C TYR A 122 -9.89 1.07 8.42
N VAL A 123 -11.03 1.63 8.02
CA VAL A 123 -11.12 2.63 6.95
C VAL A 123 -11.72 3.91 7.51
N ALA A 124 -11.10 5.06 7.22
CA ALA A 124 -11.65 6.36 7.60
C ALA A 124 -12.68 6.88 6.57
N LYS A 125 -12.56 6.42 5.32
CA LYS A 125 -13.45 6.81 4.22
C LYS A 125 -14.62 5.82 4.09
N PRO A 126 -15.84 6.29 3.80
CA PRO A 126 -16.97 5.42 3.58
C PRO A 126 -16.84 4.71 2.22
N TYR A 127 -16.79 3.38 2.24
CA TYR A 127 -16.84 2.54 1.04
C TYR A 127 -18.12 1.70 1.05
N LYS A 128 -18.74 1.53 -0.13
CA LYS A 128 -20.00 0.76 -0.26
C LYS A 128 -19.78 -0.75 -0.25
N ASP A 129 -18.55 -1.19 -0.50
CA ASP A 129 -18.21 -2.56 -0.87
C ASP A 129 -16.99 -3.08 -0.10
N LEU A 130 -16.97 -2.87 1.22
CA LEU A 130 -15.91 -3.38 2.11
C LEU A 130 -15.74 -4.89 2.04
N LYS A 131 -16.82 -5.63 1.78
CA LYS A 131 -16.76 -7.08 1.64
C LYS A 131 -15.86 -7.52 0.47
N LYS A 132 -15.82 -6.77 -0.64
CA LYS A 132 -14.90 -7.08 -1.75
C LYS A 132 -13.44 -6.94 -1.33
N LEU A 133 -13.13 -5.99 -0.45
CA LEU A 133 -11.80 -5.83 0.12
C LEU A 133 -11.46 -6.97 1.09
N GLU A 134 -12.40 -7.36 1.96
CA GLU A 134 -12.26 -8.52 2.86
C GLU A 134 -11.98 -9.81 2.06
N ASP A 135 -12.77 -10.07 1.02
CA ASP A 135 -12.62 -11.22 0.14
C ASP A 135 -11.28 -11.18 -0.58
N HIS A 136 -10.88 -10.01 -1.12
CA HIS A 136 -9.60 -9.84 -1.81
C HIS A 136 -8.39 -10.14 -0.90
N ILE A 137 -8.37 -9.57 0.31
CA ILE A 137 -7.28 -9.81 1.28
C ILE A 137 -7.21 -11.30 1.63
N THR A 138 -8.37 -11.92 1.87
CA THR A 138 -8.47 -13.34 2.21
C THR A 138 -8.00 -14.23 1.06
N GLU A 139 -8.40 -13.93 -0.17
CA GLU A 139 -7.98 -14.67 -1.37
C GLU A 139 -6.49 -14.57 -1.64
N CYS A 140 -5.90 -13.38 -1.47
CA CYS A 140 -4.46 -13.19 -1.63
C CYS A 140 -3.67 -13.99 -0.58
N ALA A 141 -4.04 -13.90 0.69
CA ALA A 141 -3.40 -14.70 1.74
C ALA A 141 -3.56 -16.22 1.50
N LYS A 142 -4.73 -16.64 1.01
CA LYS A 142 -4.98 -18.05 0.67
C LYS A 142 -4.08 -18.56 -0.46
N LYS A 143 -3.78 -17.72 -1.46
CA LYS A 143 -2.85 -18.08 -2.55
C LYS A 143 -1.45 -18.35 -2.04
N GLU A 144 -1.04 -17.62 -1.01
CA GLU A 144 0.24 -17.78 -0.31
C GLU A 144 0.20 -18.88 0.78
N GLY A 145 -0.90 -19.63 0.89
CA GLY A 145 -1.02 -20.77 1.81
C GLY A 145 -1.52 -20.44 3.22
N TYR A 146 -1.96 -19.21 3.48
CA TYR A 146 -2.46 -18.79 4.78
C TYR A 146 -4.00 -18.71 4.79
N GLN A 147 -4.63 -19.39 5.75
CA GLN A 147 -6.06 -19.22 6.03
C GLN A 147 -6.24 -18.07 7.02
N ILE A 148 -6.87 -16.99 6.56
CA ILE A 148 -7.14 -15.81 7.38
C ILE A 148 -8.63 -15.44 7.38
N ASN A 149 -9.04 -14.66 8.37
CA ASN A 149 -10.33 -14.00 8.44
C ASN A 149 -10.10 -12.48 8.39
N ALA A 150 -10.39 -11.87 7.23
CA ALA A 150 -10.31 -10.43 7.07
C ALA A 150 -11.63 -9.75 7.46
N LYS A 151 -11.56 -8.74 8.33
CA LYS A 151 -12.69 -7.90 8.71
C LYS A 151 -12.30 -6.43 8.65
N ILE A 152 -13.07 -5.64 7.91
CA ILE A 152 -12.85 -4.20 7.74
C ILE A 152 -13.96 -3.41 8.44
N PHE A 153 -13.55 -2.41 9.21
CA PHE A 153 -14.41 -1.56 10.03
C PHE A 153 -14.38 -0.13 9.51
N ASP A 154 -15.55 0.48 9.34
CA ASP A 154 -15.74 1.90 8.97
C ASP A 154 -15.99 2.80 10.19
N LYS A 155 -16.20 2.21 11.37
CA LYS A 155 -16.36 2.89 12.64
C LYS A 155 -15.17 2.60 13.55
N LEU A 156 -14.54 3.66 14.05
CA LEU A 156 -13.38 3.57 14.92
C LEU A 156 -13.68 2.81 16.22
N GLU A 157 -14.83 3.07 16.85
CA GLU A 157 -15.26 2.40 18.07
C GLU A 157 -15.42 0.87 17.86
N SER A 158 -16.05 0.46 16.76
CA SER A 158 -16.20 -0.96 16.41
C SER A 158 -14.86 -1.63 16.16
N TYR A 159 -13.92 -0.90 15.54
CA TYR A 159 -12.56 -1.37 15.35
C TYR A 159 -11.82 -1.54 16.69
N GLN A 160 -11.86 -0.55 17.58
CA GLN A 160 -11.25 -0.61 18.91
C GLN A 160 -11.79 -1.77 19.75
N ASN A 161 -13.11 -1.97 19.75
CA ASN A 161 -13.74 -3.10 20.44
C ASN A 161 -13.28 -4.45 19.87
N ARG A 162 -13.03 -4.53 18.55
CA ARG A 162 -12.45 -5.74 17.96
C ARG A 162 -11.00 -5.92 18.39
N LEU A 163 -10.20 -4.85 18.43
CA LEU A 163 -8.80 -4.89 18.85
C LEU A 163 -8.64 -5.39 20.29
N SER A 164 -9.48 -4.93 21.22
CA SER A 164 -9.47 -5.44 22.61
C SER A 164 -9.78 -6.93 22.65
N THR A 165 -10.80 -7.38 21.91
CA THR A 165 -11.19 -8.80 21.84
C THR A 165 -10.05 -9.70 21.30
N ILE A 166 -9.36 -9.28 20.24
CA ILE A 166 -8.29 -10.11 19.64
C ILE A 166 -7.00 -10.08 20.45
N LYS A 167 -6.80 -9.07 21.30
CA LYS A 167 -5.63 -8.94 22.18
C LYS A 167 -5.61 -10.03 23.25
N GLU A 168 -6.78 -10.48 23.68
CA GLU A 168 -6.97 -11.54 24.68
C GLU A 168 -6.77 -12.96 24.10
N LEU A 169 -6.58 -13.11 22.78
CA LEU A 169 -6.29 -14.42 22.19
C LEU A 169 -4.91 -14.91 22.63
N GLU A 170 -4.90 -15.98 23.44
CA GLU A 170 -3.72 -16.57 24.08
C GLU A 170 -2.76 -17.24 23.08
N ASP A 171 -3.28 -17.79 21.96
CA ASP A 171 -2.48 -18.46 20.93
C ASP A 171 -1.85 -17.47 19.94
N ALA A 172 -0.89 -16.69 20.43
CA ALA A 172 -0.01 -15.91 19.59
C ALA A 172 1.01 -16.81 18.89
N THR A 173 0.99 -16.90 17.57
CA THR A 173 2.20 -17.29 16.80
C THR A 173 2.72 -16.06 16.07
N PRO A 174 3.67 -15.30 16.67
CA PRO A 174 4.21 -14.08 16.07
C PRO A 174 4.77 -14.30 14.66
N GLU A 175 5.37 -15.47 14.40
CA GLU A 175 5.91 -15.81 13.09
C GLU A 175 4.84 -15.85 11.98
N LYS A 176 3.68 -16.45 12.26
CA LYS A 176 2.56 -16.48 11.30
C LYS A 176 1.97 -15.10 11.09
N ASP A 177 1.85 -14.31 12.15
CA ASP A 177 1.32 -12.95 12.07
C ASP A 177 2.25 -12.02 11.27
N LEU A 178 3.57 -12.23 11.39
CA LEU A 178 4.57 -11.51 10.60
C LEU A 178 4.51 -11.92 9.13
N ALA A 179 4.39 -13.20 8.82
CA ALA A 179 4.28 -13.67 7.43
C ALA A 179 3.00 -13.14 6.76
N VAL A 180 1.86 -13.14 7.46
CA VAL A 180 0.62 -12.51 6.96
C VAL A 180 0.79 -11.01 6.75
N ARG A 181 1.58 -10.33 7.60
CA ARG A 181 1.88 -8.91 7.41
C ARG A 181 2.68 -8.65 6.14
N GLU A 182 3.65 -9.51 5.84
CA GLU A 182 4.45 -9.41 4.62
C GLU A 182 3.55 -9.57 3.37
N ILE A 183 2.63 -10.54 3.38
CA ILE A 183 1.64 -10.69 2.30
C ILE A 183 0.78 -9.43 2.15
N ILE A 184 0.35 -8.84 3.27
CA ILE A 184 -0.40 -7.57 3.26
C ILE A 184 0.44 -6.44 2.65
N HIS A 185 1.73 -6.39 2.93
CA HIS A 185 2.65 -5.44 2.31
C HIS A 185 2.82 -5.68 0.81
N GLU A 186 2.79 -6.92 0.34
CA GLU A 186 2.90 -7.24 -1.10
C GLU A 186 1.66 -6.86 -1.90
N ILE A 187 0.47 -6.96 -1.31
CA ILE A 187 -0.80 -6.60 -1.96
C ILE A 187 -1.18 -5.12 -1.79
N THR A 188 -0.31 -4.34 -1.15
CA THR A 188 -0.45 -2.89 -0.99
C THR A 188 0.58 -2.15 -1.84
N LEU A 189 0.26 -0.91 -2.21
CA LEU A 189 1.10 -0.06 -3.07
C LEU A 189 2.44 0.33 -2.44
#